data_AF-A0A7T5UK66-F1
#
_entry.id   AF-A0A7T5UK66-F1
#
_cell.length_a   1.000
_cell.length_b   1.000
_cell.length_c   1.000
_cell.angle_alpha   90.00
_cell.angle_beta   90.00
_cell.angle_gamma   90.00
#
_symmetry.space_group_name_H-M   'P 1'
#
loop_
_entity.id
_entity.type
_entity.pdbx_description
1 polymer ?
#
loop_
_entity_poly.entity_id
_entity_poly.type
_entity_poly.pdbx_seq_one_letter_code
_entity_poly.pdbx_strand_id
1 'polypeptide(L)'
;MATEMITLKLEDSFLDNIDNIVKKEGYQSRTEFIRNALREKVEAVKLREAMLEISHLKGASKKKTSDEELERIRERAFEEIDKELK
;
A
#
# COMPACT_ATOMS: atom_id res chain seq x y z
N MET A 1 -9.23 3.14 17.56
CA MET A 1 -9.88 2.92 16.26
C MET A 1 -11.10 2.06 16.50
N ALA A 2 -12.28 2.48 16.05
CA ALA A 2 -13.51 1.68 16.15
C ALA A 2 -13.56 0.66 14.99
N THR A 3 -14.07 -0.53 15.26
CA THR A 3 -14.36 -1.53 14.22
C THR A 3 -15.86 -1.54 13.94
N GLU A 4 -16.23 -1.40 12.68
CA GLU A 4 -17.61 -1.49 12.22
C GLU A 4 -17.92 -2.88 11.68
N MET A 5 -19.15 -3.36 11.90
CA MET A 5 -19.62 -4.63 11.37
C MET A 5 -20.18 -4.44 9.95
N ILE A 6 -19.80 -5.34 9.04
CA ILE A 6 -20.36 -5.41 7.69
C ILE A 6 -20.96 -6.79 7.44
N THR A 7 -21.96 -6.86 6.57
CA THR A 7 -22.55 -8.12 6.09
C THR A 7 -22.32 -8.24 4.59
N LEU A 8 -21.88 -9.41 4.15
CA LEU A 8 -21.57 -9.69 2.74
C LEU A 8 -22.36 -10.93 2.31
N LYS A 9 -22.89 -10.90 1.09
CA LYS A 9 -23.42 -12.09 0.42
C LYS A 9 -22.33 -12.65 -0.50
N LEU A 10 -21.99 -13.91 -0.32
CA LEU A 10 -20.95 -14.61 -1.06
C LEU A 10 -21.53 -15.93 -1.56
N GLU A 11 -20.99 -16.44 -2.67
CA GLU A 11 -21.33 -17.78 -3.15
C GLU A 11 -20.85 -18.84 -2.14
N ASP A 12 -21.64 -19.90 -1.94
CA ASP A 12 -21.32 -20.95 -0.98
C ASP A 12 -19.97 -21.61 -1.28
N SER A 13 -19.70 -21.90 -2.55
CA SER A 13 -18.41 -22.45 -3.00
C SER A 13 -17.22 -21.55 -2.67
N PHE A 14 -17.43 -20.23 -2.69
CA PHE A 14 -16.42 -19.27 -2.33
C PHE A 14 -16.21 -19.18 -0.82
N LEU A 15 -17.28 -19.31 -0.02
CA LEU A 15 -17.19 -19.42 1.43
C LEU A 15 -16.40 -20.67 1.86
N ASP A 16 -16.62 -21.81 1.19
CA ASP A 16 -15.87 -23.04 1.45
C ASP A 16 -14.37 -22.85 1.16
N ASN A 17 -14.04 -22.14 0.08
CA ASN A 17 -12.66 -21.80 -0.24
C ASN A 17 -12.03 -20.90 0.83
N ILE A 18 -12.76 -19.89 1.33
CA ILE A 18 -12.31 -19.04 2.43
C ILE A 18 -12.03 -19.89 3.67
N ASP A 19 -12.91 -20.82 4.03
CA ASP A 19 -12.72 -21.69 5.18
C ASP A 19 -11.47 -22.56 5.08
N ASN A 20 -11.23 -23.12 3.90
CA ASN A 20 -10.05 -23.93 3.65
C ASN A 20 -8.77 -23.10 3.80
N ILE A 21 -8.76 -21.87 3.29
CA ILE A 21 -7.61 -20.96 3.43
C ILE A 21 -7.42 -20.56 4.90
N VAL A 22 -8.49 -20.17 5.60
CA VAL A 22 -8.46 -19.80 7.03
C VAL A 22 -7.81 -20.90 7.86
N LYS A 23 -8.23 -22.16 7.65
CA LYS A 23 -7.66 -23.32 8.34
C LYS A 23 -6.21 -23.58 7.96
N LYS A 24 -5.90 -23.55 6.65
CA LYS A 24 -4.57 -23.89 6.12
C LYS A 24 -3.50 -22.89 6.57
N GLU A 25 -3.83 -21.60 6.54
CA GLU A 25 -2.91 -20.51 6.88
C GLU A 25 -2.94 -20.17 8.39
N GLY A 26 -3.75 -20.88 9.18
CA GLY A 26 -3.77 -20.76 10.65
C GLY A 26 -4.42 -19.48 11.19
N TYR A 27 -5.33 -18.86 10.43
CA TYR A 27 -6.10 -17.71 10.90
C TYR A 27 -7.09 -18.13 12.00
N GLN A 28 -7.32 -17.25 12.98
CA GLN A 28 -8.24 -17.53 14.08
C GLN A 28 -9.71 -17.43 13.65
N SER A 29 -10.02 -16.62 12.64
CA SER A 29 -11.38 -16.43 12.15
C SER A 29 -11.45 -15.96 10.70
N ARG A 30 -12.60 -16.16 10.05
CA ARG A 30 -12.91 -15.55 8.74
C ARG A 30 -12.78 -14.03 8.78
N THR A 31 -13.19 -13.40 9.88
CA THR A 31 -13.14 -11.94 10.06
C THR A 31 -11.72 -11.42 10.03
N GLU A 32 -10.78 -12.11 10.67
CA GLU A 32 -9.36 -11.77 10.65
C GLU A 32 -8.80 -11.88 9.22
N PHE A 33 -9.04 -13.02 8.56
CA PHE A 33 -8.60 -13.25 7.19
C PHE A 33 -9.13 -12.18 6.23
N ILE A 34 -10.45 -11.95 6.22
CA ILE A 34 -11.10 -10.98 5.34
C ILE A 34 -10.58 -9.56 5.62
N ARG A 35 -10.39 -9.19 6.88
CA ARG A 35 -9.85 -7.87 7.25
C ARG A 35 -8.43 -7.67 6.71
N ASN A 36 -7.58 -8.68 6.82
CA ASN A 36 -6.20 -8.60 6.33
C ASN A 36 -6.18 -8.54 4.80
N ALA A 37 -6.95 -9.40 4.12
CA ALA A 37 -7.07 -9.39 2.67
C ALA A 37 -7.58 -8.04 2.12
N LEU A 38 -8.59 -7.45 2.78
CA LEU A 38 -9.09 -6.12 2.42
C LEU A 38 -8.04 -5.04 2.65
N ARG A 39 -7.31 -5.08 3.76
CA ARG A 39 -6.23 -4.13 4.05
C ARG A 39 -5.14 -4.19 2.98
N GLU A 40 -4.65 -5.38 2.67
CA GLU A 40 -3.64 -5.58 1.63
C GLU A 40 -4.11 -5.05 0.27
N LYS A 41 -5.38 -5.31 -0.09
CA LYS A 41 -5.94 -4.83 -1.35
C LYS A 41 -6.05 -3.30 -1.39
N VAL A 42 -6.47 -2.67 -0.30
CA VAL A 42 -6.55 -1.21 -0.18
C VAL A 42 -5.17 -0.57 -0.28
N GLU A 43 -4.18 -1.08 0.45
CA GLU A 43 -2.81 -0.55 0.39
C GLU A 43 -2.18 -0.75 -1.00
N ALA A 44 -2.42 -1.89 -1.65
CA ALA A 44 -1.98 -2.11 -3.02
C ALA A 44 -2.64 -1.17 -4.03
N VAL A 45 -3.86 -0.69 -3.77
CA VAL A 45 -4.53 0.34 -4.59
C VAL A 45 -3.86 1.70 -4.39
N LYS A 46 -3.70 2.14 -3.14
CA LYS A 46 -3.03 3.40 -2.81
C LYS A 46 -1.61 3.48 -3.39
N LEU A 47 -0.84 2.40 -3.25
CA LEU A 47 0.51 2.34 -3.80
C LEU A 47 0.51 2.50 -5.32
N ARG A 48 -0.41 1.84 -6.01
CA ARG A 48 -0.52 1.94 -7.47
C ARG A 48 -0.89 3.37 -7.91
N GLU A 49 -1.78 4.02 -7.20
CA GLU A 49 -2.18 5.41 -7.47
C GLU A 49 -1.00 6.37 -7.26
N ALA A 50 -0.31 6.26 -6.12
CA ALA A 50 0.90 7.04 -5.86
C ALA A 50 1.99 6.80 -6.93
N MET A 51 2.17 5.54 -7.36
CA MET A 51 3.12 5.22 -8.43
C MET A 51 2.71 5.84 -9.77
N LEU A 52 1.41 5.93 -10.09
CA LEU A 52 0.93 6.59 -11.30
C LEU A 52 1.20 8.09 -11.25
N GLU A 53 0.94 8.75 -10.12
CA GLU A 53 1.25 10.17 -9.92
C GLU A 53 2.74 10.46 -10.13
N ILE A 54 3.62 9.61 -9.57
CA ILE A 54 5.08 9.76 -9.67
C ILE A 54 5.60 9.27 -11.03
N SER A 55 4.85 8.45 -11.77
CA SER A 55 5.30 7.88 -13.06
C SER A 55 5.58 8.96 -14.10
N HIS A 56 4.85 10.08 -14.07
CA HIS A 56 5.09 11.24 -14.94
C HIS A 56 6.43 11.95 -14.63
N LEU A 57 6.96 11.79 -13.41
CA LEU A 57 8.25 12.35 -13.01
C LEU A 57 9.41 11.45 -13.44
N LYS A 58 9.16 10.16 -13.66
CA LYS A 58 10.17 9.17 -14.03
C LYS A 58 10.68 9.44 -15.46
N GLY A 59 11.90 9.94 -15.57
CA GLY A 59 12.53 10.29 -16.85
C GLY A 59 12.25 11.73 -17.32
N ALA A 60 11.53 12.54 -16.52
CA ALA A 60 11.35 13.97 -16.79
C ALA A 60 12.70 14.73 -16.73
N SER A 61 13.63 14.26 -15.88
CA SER A 61 14.99 14.80 -15.85
C SER A 61 15.86 14.14 -16.91
N LYS A 62 16.24 14.92 -17.93
CA LYS A 62 17.25 14.54 -18.95
C LYS A 62 18.70 14.81 -18.48
N LYS A 63 18.87 15.34 -17.26
CA LYS A 63 20.19 15.72 -16.72
C LYS A 63 20.89 14.47 -16.18
N LYS A 64 22.13 14.23 -16.63
CA LYS A 64 23.01 13.27 -15.97
C LYS A 64 23.50 13.93 -14.68
N THR A 65 23.16 13.34 -13.55
CA THR A 65 23.57 13.80 -12.23
C THR A 65 24.61 12.81 -11.69
N SER A 66 25.75 13.30 -11.19
CA SER A 66 26.73 12.45 -10.51
C SER A 66 26.25 12.06 -9.11
N ASP A 67 26.83 11.02 -8.52
CA ASP A 67 26.44 10.57 -7.18
C ASP A 67 26.58 11.69 -6.13
N GLU A 68 27.66 12.47 -6.18
CA GLU A 68 27.88 13.63 -5.28
C GLU A 68 26.86 14.76 -5.47
N GLU A 69 26.37 14.96 -6.69
CA GLU A 69 25.35 15.99 -6.96
C GLU A 69 23.97 15.48 -6.52
N LEU A 70 23.72 14.18 -6.66
CA LEU A 70 22.49 13.53 -6.22
C LEU A 70 22.35 13.54 -4.69
N GLU A 71 23.45 13.33 -3.98
CA GLU A 71 23.49 13.40 -2.51
C GLU A 71 23.19 14.81 -2.00
N ARG A 72 23.79 15.85 -2.62
CA ARG A 72 23.49 17.25 -2.32
C ARG A 72 22.03 17.63 -2.61
N ILE A 73 21.45 17.11 -3.69
CA ILE A 73 20.03 17.34 -4.02
C ILE A 73 19.13 16.67 -2.96
N ARG A 74 19.47 15.46 -2.50
CA ARG A 74 18.71 14.77 -1.45
C ARG A 74 18.73 15.56 -0.14
N GLU A 75 19.90 15.99 0.32
CA GLU A 75 20.02 16.77 1.57
C GLU A 75 19.13 18.02 1.53
N ARG A 76 19.21 18.80 0.44
CA ARG A 76 18.37 19.99 0.26
C ARG A 76 16.87 19.68 0.22
N ALA A 77 16.47 18.64 -0.51
CA ALA A 77 15.08 18.24 -0.59
C ALA A 77 14.52 17.81 0.78
N PHE A 78 15.32 17.09 1.58
CA PHE A 78 14.94 16.72 2.94
C PHE A 78 14.84 17.94 3.87
N GLU A 79 15.77 18.90 3.78
CA GLU A 79 15.71 20.14 4.56
C GLU A 79 14.47 20.99 4.24
N GLU A 80 14.05 21.03 2.97
CA GLU A 80 12.84 21.74 2.53
C GLU A 80 11.57 21.06 3.05
N ILE A 81 11.48 19.73 2.95
CA ILE A 81 10.33 18.97 3.47
C ILE A 81 10.22 19.10 5.00
N ASP A 82 11.34 19.06 5.72
CA ASP A 82 11.35 19.20 7.19
C ASP A 82 10.89 20.61 7.64
N LYS A 83 11.09 21.64 6.79
CA LYS A 83 10.57 22.99 7.03
C LYS A 83 9.07 23.11 6.77
N GLU A 84 8.51 22.36 5.81
CA GLU A 84 7.07 22.39 5.52
C GLU A 84 6.23 21.58 6.52
N LEU A 85 6.84 20.60 7.20
CA LEU A 85 6.18 19.74 8.19
C LEU A 85 6.23 20.28 9.64
N LYS A 86 6.93 21.39 9.89
CA LYS A 86 6.99 22.10 11.17
C LYS A 86 6.02 23.26 11.23
#